data_AF-A0A9E3FMY4-F1
#
_entry.id   AF-A0A9E3FMY4-F1
#
_cell.length_a   1.000
_cell.length_b   1.000
_cell.length_c   1.000
_cell.angle_alpha   90.00
_cell.angle_beta   90.00
_cell.angle_gamma   90.00
#
_symmetry.space_group_name_H-M   'P 1'
#
loop_
_entity.id
_entity.type
_entity.pdbx_description
1 polymer ?
#
loop_
_entity_poly.entity_id
_entity_poly.type
_entity_poly.pdbx_seq_one_letter_code
_entity_poly.pdbx_strand_id
1 'polypeptide(L)'
;MAAHRSGGLLLSVGLLLAVPALAATPADRAACAASADKPEVEAAACSRIIDDASEQVAERVEALKSRARGSFNRKDYDRAIADYGEAVKLSPKDAFAFAHR
;
A
#
# COMPACT_ATOMS: atom_id res chain seq x y z
N MET A 1 17.18 5.52 -59.82
CA MET A 1 15.95 6.29 -60.15
C MET A 1 14.78 5.31 -60.18
N ALA A 2 13.68 5.68 -59.49
CA ALA A 2 12.36 5.00 -59.39
C ALA A 2 12.33 3.62 -58.68
N ALA A 3 11.34 3.23 -57.88
CA ALA A 3 10.18 3.86 -57.22
C ALA A 3 9.51 2.80 -56.31
N HIS A 4 8.55 3.25 -55.48
CA HIS A 4 7.44 2.49 -54.84
C HIS A 4 7.58 1.97 -53.39
N ARG A 5 7.11 2.84 -52.48
CA ARG A 5 6.06 2.63 -51.44
C ARG A 5 5.61 1.18 -51.16
N SER A 6 5.64 0.79 -49.89
CA SER A 6 4.65 -0.04 -49.17
C SER A 6 5.02 0.07 -47.68
N GLY A 7 4.27 0.72 -46.79
CA GLY A 7 2.86 0.48 -46.53
C GLY A 7 2.75 -0.69 -45.56
N GLY A 8 3.02 -0.45 -44.27
CA GLY A 8 2.96 -1.47 -43.21
C GLY A 8 2.73 -0.82 -41.86
N LEU A 9 1.51 -0.32 -41.66
CA LEU A 9 1.00 0.18 -40.39
C LEU A 9 0.93 -1.01 -39.40
N LEU A 10 1.97 -1.23 -38.60
CA LEU A 10 1.85 -2.09 -37.43
C LEU A 10 0.96 -1.37 -36.43
N LEU A 11 -0.31 -1.75 -36.40
CA LEU A 11 -1.28 -1.42 -35.35
C LEU A 11 -0.73 -1.94 -34.02
N SER A 12 0.05 -1.11 -33.35
CA SER A 12 0.25 -1.22 -31.92
C SER A 12 -1.11 -0.94 -31.28
N VAL A 13 -1.88 -2.00 -31.04
CA VAL A 13 -3.00 -1.94 -30.10
C VAL A 13 -2.38 -1.71 -28.73
N GLY A 14 -2.11 -0.44 -28.42
CA GLY A 14 -1.75 0.00 -27.09
C GLY A 14 -2.95 -0.21 -26.20
N LEU A 15 -3.07 -1.41 -25.62
CA LEU A 15 -3.98 -1.67 -24.52
C LEU A 15 -3.45 -0.88 -23.33
N LEU A 16 -3.87 0.39 -23.25
CA LEU A 16 -3.80 1.18 -22.03
C LEU A 16 -4.73 0.52 -21.02
N LEU A 17 -4.24 -0.51 -20.32
CA LEU A 17 -4.80 -0.85 -19.03
C LEU A 17 -4.64 0.42 -18.20
N ALA A 18 -5.75 1.11 -17.96
CA ALA A 18 -5.80 2.19 -17.00
C ALA A 18 -5.38 1.57 -15.67
N VAL A 19 -4.09 1.73 -15.34
CA VAL A 19 -3.57 1.36 -14.03
C VAL A 19 -4.45 2.16 -13.06
N PRO A 20 -5.22 1.52 -12.17
CA PRO A 20 -6.04 2.27 -11.24
C PRO A 20 -5.06 3.13 -10.45
N ALA A 21 -5.17 4.45 -10.59
CA ALA A 21 -4.26 5.40 -9.96
C ALA A 21 -4.29 5.34 -8.41
N LEU A 22 -5.10 4.45 -7.85
CA LEU A 22 -5.36 4.25 -6.44
C LEU A 22 -4.95 2.86 -5.94
N ALA A 23 -4.46 1.97 -6.81
CA ALA A 23 -4.05 0.65 -6.39
C ALA A 23 -2.68 0.70 -5.70
N ALA A 24 -2.56 0.11 -4.51
CA ALA A 24 -1.29 -0.04 -3.84
C ALA A 24 -0.37 -0.97 -4.66
N THR A 25 0.87 -0.54 -4.82
CA THR A 25 1.85 -1.23 -5.64
C THR A 25 2.69 -2.20 -4.79
N PRO A 26 3.36 -3.19 -5.41
CA PRO A 26 4.34 -4.01 -4.69
C PRO A 26 5.45 -3.18 -4.01
N ALA A 27 5.80 -2.03 -4.59
CA ALA A 27 6.76 -1.10 -3.99
C ALA A 27 6.20 -0.48 -2.71
N ASP A 28 4.89 -0.14 -2.67
CA ASP A 28 4.24 0.36 -1.46
C ASP A 28 4.26 -0.69 -0.34
N ARG A 29 4.00 -1.96 -0.66
CA ARG A 29 4.05 -3.05 0.32
C ARG A 29 5.45 -3.22 0.89
N ALA A 30 6.47 -3.22 0.04
CA ALA A 30 7.87 -3.32 0.48
C ALA A 30 8.28 -2.13 1.36
N ALA A 31 7.90 -0.92 0.95
CA ALA A 31 8.23 0.31 1.67
C ALA A 31 7.51 0.38 3.03
N CYS A 32 6.22 0.01 3.07
CA CYS A 32 5.45 -0.08 4.30
C CYS A 32 6.02 -1.15 5.26
N ALA A 33 6.39 -2.33 4.76
CA ALA A 33 6.99 -3.38 5.58
C ALA A 33 8.31 -2.92 6.25
N ALA A 34 9.13 -2.17 5.51
CA ALA A 34 10.40 -1.61 6.02
C ALA A 34 10.22 -0.42 6.99
N SER A 35 9.02 0.18 7.05
CA SER A 35 8.74 1.40 7.83
C SER A 35 8.79 1.19 9.36
N ALA A 36 8.69 -0.06 9.81
CA ALA A 36 8.77 -0.49 11.22
C ALA A 36 9.91 0.17 12.01
N ASP A 37 11.07 0.29 11.36
CA ASP A 37 12.34 0.66 11.97
C ASP A 37 12.77 2.09 11.62
N LYS A 38 12.03 2.78 10.73
CA LYS A 38 12.34 4.12 10.23
C LYS A 38 11.09 4.99 10.22
N PRO A 39 10.65 5.43 11.42
CA PRO A 39 9.33 6.01 11.53
C PRO A 39 9.24 7.41 10.91
N GLU A 40 10.35 8.10 10.66
CA GLU A 40 10.34 9.45 10.06
C GLU A 40 9.79 9.47 8.60
N VAL A 41 9.85 8.35 7.87
CA VAL A 41 9.85 8.39 6.38
C VAL A 41 8.59 7.81 5.73
N GLU A 42 7.83 6.91 6.35
CA GLU A 42 7.03 5.95 5.57
C GLU A 42 5.59 5.75 6.08
N ALA A 43 4.92 6.82 6.54
CA ALA A 43 3.47 6.75 6.77
C ALA A 43 2.68 6.67 5.45
N ALA A 44 3.19 7.27 4.37
CA ALA A 44 2.44 7.44 3.12
C ALA A 44 2.23 6.13 2.36
N ALA A 45 3.22 5.23 2.32
CA ALA A 45 3.08 3.93 1.67
C ALA A 45 2.06 3.05 2.39
N CYS A 46 2.14 2.96 3.73
CA CYS A 46 1.13 2.26 4.51
C CYS A 46 -0.26 2.89 4.34
N SER A 47 -0.38 4.23 4.28
CA SER A 47 -1.67 4.88 4.01
C SER A 47 -2.26 4.46 2.67
N ARG A 48 -1.47 4.37 1.60
CA ARG A 48 -1.97 3.90 0.29
C ARG A 48 -2.55 2.50 0.37
N ILE A 49 -1.88 1.57 1.05
CA ILE A 49 -2.40 0.20 1.25
C ILE A 49 -3.69 0.21 2.07
N ILE A 50 -3.75 1.01 3.13
CA ILE A 50 -4.92 1.09 4.02
C ILE A 50 -6.15 1.64 3.29
N ASP A 51 -5.93 2.67 2.46
CA ASP A 51 -6.97 3.38 1.71
C ASP A 51 -7.39 2.65 0.42
N ASP A 52 -6.56 1.73 -0.08
CA ASP A 52 -6.91 0.88 -1.21
C ASP A 52 -7.90 -0.22 -0.80
N ALA A 53 -9.18 -0.01 -1.11
CA ALA A 53 -10.23 -0.96 -0.83
C ALA A 53 -10.15 -2.26 -1.66
N SER A 54 -9.32 -2.29 -2.71
CA SER A 54 -9.07 -3.50 -3.50
C SER A 54 -8.01 -4.41 -2.87
N GLU A 55 -7.27 -3.93 -1.88
CA GLU A 55 -6.28 -4.73 -1.16
C GLU A 55 -6.91 -5.81 -0.29
N GLN A 56 -6.17 -6.90 -0.13
CA GLN A 56 -6.57 -7.96 0.77
C GLN A 56 -6.65 -7.43 2.20
N VAL A 57 -7.66 -7.87 2.94
CA VAL A 57 -7.84 -7.47 4.35
C VAL A 57 -6.58 -7.75 5.17
N ALA A 58 -5.90 -8.86 4.91
CA ALA A 58 -4.63 -9.20 5.57
C ALA A 58 -3.53 -8.16 5.33
N GLU A 59 -3.37 -7.68 4.09
CA GLU A 59 -2.38 -6.65 3.74
C GLU A 59 -2.72 -5.32 4.41
N ARG A 60 -4.01 -4.95 4.43
CA ARG A 60 -4.49 -3.75 5.13
C ARG A 60 -4.23 -3.82 6.64
N VAL A 61 -4.42 -4.99 7.25
CA VAL A 61 -4.13 -5.25 8.67
C VAL A 61 -2.63 -5.13 8.96
N GLU A 62 -1.77 -5.71 8.13
CA GLU A 62 -0.32 -5.58 8.29
C GLU A 62 0.17 -4.13 8.09
N ALA A 63 -0.42 -3.39 7.15
CA ALA A 63 -0.13 -1.98 6.95
C ALA A 63 -0.54 -1.12 8.17
N LEU A 64 -1.72 -1.38 8.75
CA LEU A 64 -2.16 -0.74 9.99
C LEU A 64 -1.20 -1.01 11.14
N LYS A 65 -0.82 -2.28 11.37
CA LYS A 65 0.14 -2.66 12.42
C LYS A 65 1.50 -2.01 12.23
N SER A 66 1.97 -1.91 10.99
CA SER A 66 3.26 -1.31 10.67
C SER A 66 3.26 0.20 10.89
N ARG A 67 2.21 0.90 10.43
CA ARG A 67 2.04 2.34 10.67
C ARG A 67 1.84 2.66 12.15
N ALA A 68 1.12 1.79 12.88
CA ALA A 68 0.94 1.91 14.32
C ALA A 68 2.27 1.79 15.09
N ARG A 69 3.06 0.77 14.77
CA ARG A 69 4.39 0.57 15.37
C ARG A 69 5.33 1.76 15.10
N GLY A 70 5.33 2.28 13.87
CA GLY A 70 6.08 3.48 13.54
C GLY A 70 5.64 4.70 14.37
N SER A 71 4.33 4.88 14.55
CA SER A 71 3.77 5.97 15.38
C SER A 71 4.12 5.78 16.86
N PHE A 72 4.03 4.55 17.37
CA PHE A 72 4.45 4.20 18.72
C PHE A 72 5.93 4.53 18.97
N ASN A 73 6.82 4.21 18.01
CA ASN A 73 8.24 4.53 18.10
C ASN A 73 8.51 6.04 18.12
N ARG A 74 7.65 6.85 17.47
CA ARG A 74 7.67 8.33 17.56
C ARG A 74 6.98 8.88 18.80
N LYS A 75 6.48 8.02 19.69
CA LYS A 75 5.67 8.39 20.86
C LYS A 75 4.33 9.07 20.50
N ASP A 76 3.88 8.90 19.27
CA ASP A 76 2.55 9.30 18.80
C ASP A 76 1.56 8.16 19.09
N TYR A 77 1.26 8.00 20.39
CA TYR A 77 0.50 6.86 20.91
C TYR A 77 -0.96 6.90 20.49
N ASP A 78 -1.58 8.08 20.40
CA ASP A 78 -2.97 8.21 19.99
C ASP A 78 -3.17 7.68 18.56
N ARG A 79 -2.23 8.03 17.66
CA ARG A 79 -2.24 7.50 16.30
C ARG A 79 -1.97 6.00 16.26
N ALA A 80 -1.04 5.50 17.08
CA ALA A 80 -0.76 4.08 17.16
C ALA A 80 -1.99 3.27 17.61
N ILE A 81 -2.65 3.71 18.69
CA ILE A 81 -3.87 3.10 19.22
C ILE A 81 -5.00 3.10 18.18
N ALA A 82 -5.17 4.21 17.45
CA ALA A 82 -6.16 4.29 16.39
C ALA A 82 -5.92 3.24 15.29
N ASP A 83 -4.70 3.13 14.80
CA ASP A 83 -4.33 2.15 13.76
C ASP A 83 -4.46 0.70 14.27
N TYR A 84 -4.04 0.41 15.51
CA TYR A 84 -4.26 -0.91 16.12
C TYR A 84 -5.75 -1.22 16.30
N GLY A 85 -6.55 -0.22 16.68
CA GLY A 85 -8.00 -0.34 16.77
C GLY A 85 -8.65 -0.72 15.44
N GLU A 86 -8.25 -0.07 14.34
CA GLU A 86 -8.71 -0.44 13.00
C GLU A 86 -8.24 -1.85 12.60
N ALA A 87 -7.01 -2.23 12.94
CA ALA A 87 -6.51 -3.58 12.67
C ALA A 87 -7.34 -4.64 13.41
N VAL A 88 -7.73 -4.38 14.67
CA VAL A 88 -8.65 -5.25 15.44
C VAL A 88 -10.04 -5.28 14.82
N LYS A 89 -10.55 -4.17 14.27
CA LYS A 89 -11.86 -4.17 13.59
C LYS A 89 -11.85 -5.06 12.34
N LEU A 90 -10.76 -5.01 11.56
CA LEU A 90 -10.61 -5.81 10.33
C LEU A 90 -10.26 -7.27 10.62
N SER A 91 -9.45 -7.52 11.65
CA SER A 91 -9.05 -8.86 12.09
C SER A 91 -9.16 -8.98 13.62
N PRO A 92 -10.35 -9.31 14.14
CA PRO A 92 -10.60 -9.36 15.59
C PRO A 92 -9.77 -10.40 16.35
N LYS A 93 -9.10 -11.31 15.64
CA LYS A 93 -8.25 -12.36 16.21
C LYS A 93 -6.75 -12.07 16.07
N ASP A 94 -6.36 -10.91 15.52
CA ASP A 94 -4.95 -10.52 15.47
C ASP A 94 -4.47 -10.18 16.90
N ALA A 95 -3.75 -11.13 17.50
CA ALA A 95 -3.28 -11.02 18.87
C ALA A 95 -2.30 -9.85 19.07
N PHE A 96 -1.52 -9.51 18.04
CA PHE A 96 -0.57 -8.40 18.11
C PHE A 96 -1.31 -7.07 18.15
N ALA A 97 -2.27 -6.86 17.24
CA ALA A 97 -3.09 -5.66 17.25
C ALA A 97 -3.93 -5.53 18.53
N PHE A 98 -4.45 -6.64 19.06
CA PHE A 98 -5.22 -6.63 20.30
C PHE A 98 -4.37 -6.25 21.52
N ALA A 99 -3.13 -6.74 21.61
CA ALA A 99 -2.23 -6.43 22.72
C ALA A 99 -1.73 -4.98 22.73
N HIS A 100 -1.79 -4.30 21.57
CA HIS A 100 -1.27 -2.94 21.39
C HIS A 100 -2.38 -1.87 21.18
N ARG A 101 -3.65 -2.28 21.21
CA ARG A 101 -4.83 -1.40 21.15
C ARG A 101 -5.02 -0.62 22.46
#